data_AF-A0A8T4XYR2-F1
#
_entry.id   AF-A0A8T4XYR2-F1
#
_cell.length_a   1.000
_cell.length_b   1.000
_cell.length_c   1.000
_cell.angle_alpha   90.00
_cell.angle_beta   90.00
_cell.angle_gamma   90.00
#
_symmetry.space_group_name_H-M   'P 1'
#
loop_
_entity.id
_entity.type
_entity.pdbx_description
1 polymer ?
#
loop_
_entity_poly.entity_id
_entity_poly.type
_entity_poly.pdbx_seq_one_letter_code
_entity_poly.pdbx_strand_id
1 'polypeptide(L)'
;MDLIYYTTIPSRLAALKLIRKANKVRRVDDLVELAFNYSFPFRFKGLTIKPAQVKEEITVLLRILKSLNLRRCLEIGTAGGGTLFLFAQASRPDALLISVDLPGGPFGGGYPAWKMPLYKSFTRYATQKIHLLRADSHDPSTLRRVKEILGDAPLDFLFIDGDHTYEGVKKDFEMYSPLVRKSGIIAFHDIVPGPPENVGGVPEF
;
A
#
# COMPACT_ATOMS: atom_id res chain seq x y z
N MET A 1 -12.94 9.24 -28.43
CA MET A 1 -11.93 8.19 -28.14
C MET A 1 -11.23 8.58 -26.84
N ASP A 2 -11.56 7.91 -25.74
CA ASP A 2 -11.36 8.45 -24.39
C ASP A 2 -9.90 8.43 -23.89
N LEU A 3 -9.53 9.49 -23.19
CA LEU A 3 -8.23 9.71 -22.52
C LEU A 3 -7.82 8.55 -21.57
N ILE A 4 -8.80 7.75 -21.13
CA ILE A 4 -8.61 6.56 -20.28
C ILE A 4 -7.88 5.43 -21.04
N TYR A 5 -8.09 5.30 -22.35
CA TYR A 5 -7.48 4.23 -23.14
C TYR A 5 -5.96 4.43 -23.31
N TYR A 6 -5.52 5.67 -23.54
CA TYR A 6 -4.10 6.00 -23.72
C TYR A 6 -3.25 5.90 -22.43
N THR A 7 -3.88 5.94 -21.26
CA THR A 7 -3.17 5.93 -19.97
C THR A 7 -3.07 4.53 -19.34
N THR A 8 -3.86 3.56 -19.81
CA THR A 8 -3.86 2.18 -19.26
C THR A 8 -2.87 1.24 -19.94
N ILE A 9 -2.54 1.44 -21.21
CA ILE A 9 -1.53 0.63 -21.92
C ILE A 9 -0.14 0.74 -21.24
N PRO A 10 0.38 1.94 -20.93
CA PRO A 10 1.66 2.08 -20.25
C PRO A 10 1.66 1.49 -18.84
N SER A 11 0.54 1.62 -18.12
CA SER A 11 0.30 0.98 -16.81
C SER A 11 0.43 -0.55 -16.89
N ARG A 12 -0.15 -1.18 -17.92
CA ARG A 12 -0.05 -2.63 -18.18
C ARG A 12 1.36 -3.07 -18.60
N LEU A 13 2.06 -2.27 -19.39
CA LEU A 13 3.45 -2.57 -19.78
C LEU A 13 4.41 -2.45 -18.58
N ALA A 14 4.23 -1.41 -17.77
CA ALA A 14 4.96 -1.25 -16.52
C ALA A 14 4.66 -2.42 -15.56
N ALA A 15 3.41 -2.86 -15.44
CA ALA A 15 3.04 -4.04 -14.68
C ALA A 15 3.82 -5.28 -15.16
N LEU A 16 3.75 -5.59 -16.45
CA LEU A 16 4.40 -6.77 -17.02
C LEU A 16 5.92 -6.78 -16.76
N LYS A 17 6.59 -5.63 -16.93
CA LYS A 17 8.04 -5.52 -16.70
C LYS A 17 8.39 -5.66 -15.22
N LEU A 18 7.62 -5.05 -14.32
CA LEU A 18 7.80 -5.15 -12.87
C LEU A 18 7.63 -6.60 -12.40
N ILE A 19 6.53 -7.26 -12.76
CA ILE A 19 6.23 -8.62 -12.30
C ILE A 19 7.22 -9.64 -12.84
N ARG A 20 7.70 -9.49 -14.09
CA ARG A 20 8.81 -10.31 -14.62
C ARG A 20 10.10 -10.19 -13.79
N LYS A 21 10.41 -9.00 -13.27
CA LYS A 21 11.55 -8.78 -12.37
C LYS A 21 11.26 -9.39 -10.99
N ALA A 22 10.11 -9.10 -10.40
CA ALA A 22 9.70 -9.58 -9.08
C ALA A 22 9.66 -11.12 -8.99
N ASN A 23 9.23 -11.80 -10.06
CA ASN A 23 9.19 -13.27 -10.11
C ASN A 23 10.58 -13.94 -10.05
N LYS A 24 11.65 -13.20 -10.33
CA LYS A 24 13.04 -13.69 -10.22
C LYS A 24 13.62 -13.43 -8.83
N VAL A 25 12.98 -12.59 -8.02
CA VAL A 25 13.46 -12.18 -6.70
C VAL A 25 13.00 -13.19 -5.65
N ARG A 26 13.89 -13.48 -4.68
CA ARG A 26 13.65 -14.45 -3.59
C ARG A 26 13.92 -13.86 -2.21
N ARG A 27 14.96 -13.04 -2.08
CA ARG A 27 15.32 -12.36 -0.83
C ARG A 27 14.47 -11.10 -0.63
N VAL A 28 14.23 -10.74 0.63
CA VAL A 28 13.50 -9.53 0.98
C VAL A 28 14.28 -8.28 0.56
N ASP A 29 15.59 -8.26 0.81
CA ASP A 29 16.49 -7.17 0.44
C ASP A 29 16.40 -6.82 -1.05
N ASP A 30 16.56 -7.82 -1.91
CA ASP A 30 16.47 -7.65 -3.37
C ASP A 30 15.09 -7.16 -3.84
N LEU A 31 14.04 -7.50 -3.09
CA LEU A 31 12.68 -7.07 -3.40
C LEU A 31 12.48 -5.59 -3.04
N VAL A 32 13.01 -5.18 -1.89
CA VAL A 32 13.05 -3.77 -1.47
C VAL A 32 13.89 -2.96 -2.46
N GLU A 33 15.06 -3.45 -2.84
CA GLU A 33 15.88 -2.82 -3.90
C GLU A 33 15.11 -2.64 -5.20
N LEU A 34 14.38 -3.67 -5.62
CA LEU A 34 13.54 -3.58 -6.82
C LEU A 34 12.50 -2.47 -6.67
N ALA A 35 11.77 -2.41 -5.55
CA ALA A 35 10.74 -1.40 -5.34
C ALA A 35 11.30 0.03 -5.35
N PHE A 36 12.41 0.27 -4.66
CA PHE A 36 13.05 1.59 -4.56
C PHE A 36 13.64 2.09 -5.87
N ASN A 37 14.12 1.17 -6.72
CA ASN A 37 14.80 1.52 -7.97
C ASN A 37 13.93 1.29 -9.22
N TYR A 38 12.69 0.82 -9.06
CA TYR A 38 11.82 0.58 -10.21
C TYR A 38 11.39 1.90 -10.86
N SER A 39 11.71 2.01 -12.14
CA SER A 39 11.18 3.03 -13.03
C SER A 39 10.79 2.43 -14.38
N PHE A 40 9.75 3.00 -14.98
CA PHE A 40 9.29 2.68 -16.32
C PHE A 40 9.19 3.98 -17.13
N PRO A 41 9.81 4.05 -18.34
CA PRO A 41 9.70 5.23 -19.20
C PRO A 41 8.24 5.51 -19.54
N PHE A 42 7.71 6.63 -19.02
CA PHE A 42 6.35 7.05 -19.25
C PHE A 42 6.22 8.55 -19.05
N ARG A 43 5.78 9.27 -20.10
CA ARG A 43 5.77 10.75 -20.14
C ARG A 43 7.16 11.32 -19.80
N PHE A 44 7.23 12.58 -19.38
CA PHE A 44 8.50 13.28 -19.09
C PHE A 44 9.17 12.86 -17.76
N LYS A 45 8.41 12.37 -16.77
CA LYS A 45 8.94 12.07 -15.42
C LYS A 45 9.12 10.57 -15.12
N GLY A 46 8.69 9.68 -16.00
CA GLY A 46 8.67 8.24 -15.74
C GLY A 46 7.56 7.82 -14.76
N LEU A 47 7.28 6.53 -14.73
CA LEU A 47 6.43 5.88 -13.73
C LEU A 47 7.33 5.18 -12.72
N THR A 48 7.11 5.42 -11.44
CA THR A 48 7.80 4.73 -10.34
C THR A 48 6.79 4.16 -9.33
N ILE A 49 7.27 3.18 -8.56
CA ILE A 49 6.61 2.64 -7.37
C ILE A 49 7.50 2.80 -6.12
N LYS A 50 8.48 3.71 -6.16
CA LYS A 50 9.39 3.95 -5.03
C LYS A 50 8.56 4.25 -3.76
N PRO A 51 8.70 3.45 -2.68
CA PRO A 51 8.08 3.77 -1.39
C PRO A 51 8.65 5.07 -0.81
N ALA A 52 7.85 5.81 -0.04
CA ALA A 52 8.33 6.95 0.76
C ALA A 52 9.03 6.51 2.06
N GLN A 53 9.07 5.21 2.32
CA GLN A 53 9.56 4.61 3.56
C GLN A 53 11.09 4.66 3.70
N VAL A 54 11.58 4.63 4.94
CA VAL A 54 12.99 4.33 5.23
C VAL A 54 13.28 2.89 4.84
N LYS A 55 14.30 2.70 4.01
CA LYS A 55 14.59 1.42 3.35
C LYS A 55 14.90 0.31 4.34
N GLU A 56 15.64 0.61 5.39
CA GLU A 56 16.06 -0.32 6.42
C GLU A 56 14.86 -0.77 7.25
N GLU A 57 13.97 0.17 7.63
CA GLU A 57 12.77 -0.09 8.41
C GLU A 57 11.78 -0.98 7.65
N ILE A 58 11.46 -0.63 6.40
CA ILE A 58 10.54 -1.42 5.58
C ILE A 58 11.11 -2.81 5.28
N THR A 59 12.44 -2.93 5.17
CA THR A 59 13.10 -4.23 5.01
C THR A 59 12.92 -5.11 6.24
N VAL A 60 13.11 -4.57 7.45
CA VAL A 60 12.89 -5.30 8.70
C VAL A 60 11.42 -5.69 8.85
N LEU A 61 10.50 -4.76 8.62
CA LEU A 61 9.06 -5.02 8.65
C LEU A 61 8.70 -6.16 7.69
N LEU A 62 9.15 -6.13 6.45
CA LEU A 62 8.85 -7.19 5.47
C LEU A 62 9.37 -8.57 5.89
N ARG A 63 10.50 -8.66 6.59
CA ARG A 63 10.98 -9.95 7.12
C ARG A 63 10.03 -10.47 8.20
N ILE A 64 9.54 -9.60 9.08
CA ILE A 64 8.52 -9.95 10.08
C ILE A 64 7.24 -10.42 9.38
N LEU A 65 6.70 -9.61 8.46
CA LEU A 65 5.45 -9.92 7.76
C LEU A 65 5.52 -11.24 6.96
N LYS A 66 6.66 -11.51 6.30
CA LYS A 66 6.88 -12.77 5.57
C LYS A 66 6.84 -13.99 6.49
N SER A 67 7.30 -13.86 7.74
CA SER A 67 7.23 -14.95 8.74
C SER A 67 5.81 -15.18 9.27
N LEU A 68 4.95 -14.17 9.25
CA LEU A 68 3.56 -14.23 9.74
C LEU A 68 2.58 -14.85 8.74
N ASN A 69 3.01 -15.11 7.50
CA ASN A 69 2.18 -15.74 6.48
C ASN A 69 0.85 -14.98 6.27
N LEU A 70 0.96 -13.65 6.11
CA LEU A 70 -0.16 -12.69 6.05
C LEU A 70 -1.25 -13.14 5.09
N ARG A 71 -2.47 -13.27 5.60
CA ARG A 71 -3.67 -13.61 4.83
C ARG A 71 -4.53 -12.39 4.54
N ARG A 72 -4.63 -11.43 5.46
CA ARG A 72 -5.44 -10.21 5.29
C ARG A 72 -4.67 -8.98 5.74
N CYS A 73 -4.47 -8.06 4.79
CA CYS A 73 -3.73 -6.82 4.98
C CYS A 73 -4.61 -5.63 4.61
N LEU A 74 -4.62 -4.60 5.45
CA LEU A 74 -5.17 -3.29 5.11
C LEU A 74 -4.05 -2.25 5.17
N GLU A 75 -3.92 -1.47 4.11
CA GLU A 75 -3.08 -0.28 4.03
C GLU A 75 -3.98 0.96 3.90
N ILE A 76 -3.69 1.99 4.70
CA ILE A 76 -4.26 3.33 4.56
C ILE A 76 -3.12 4.25 4.12
N GLY A 77 -3.24 4.82 2.91
CA GLY A 77 -2.17 5.56 2.22
C GLY A 77 -1.46 4.70 1.18
N THR A 78 -1.92 4.71 -0.09
CA THR A 78 -1.27 3.96 -1.18
C THR A 78 -0.12 4.75 -1.81
N ALA A 79 -0.30 6.06 -2.02
CA ALA A 79 0.60 6.95 -2.74
C ALA A 79 1.11 6.35 -4.08
N GLY A 80 2.42 6.07 -4.17
CA GLY A 80 3.08 5.46 -5.32
C GLY A 80 2.85 3.95 -5.50
N GLY A 81 2.25 3.29 -4.51
CA GLY A 81 1.98 1.85 -4.49
C GLY A 81 3.17 0.97 -4.09
N GLY A 82 4.25 1.55 -3.60
CA GLY A 82 5.47 0.81 -3.26
C GLY A 82 5.30 -0.14 -2.08
N THR A 83 4.72 0.33 -1.00
CA THR A 83 4.35 -0.46 0.18
C THR A 83 3.33 -1.54 -0.17
N LEU A 84 2.26 -1.19 -0.89
CA LEU A 84 1.30 -2.16 -1.44
C LEU A 84 1.96 -3.29 -2.23
N PHE A 85 2.90 -2.95 -3.13
CA PHE A 85 3.68 -3.93 -3.88
C PHE A 85 4.47 -4.85 -2.95
N LEU A 86 5.21 -4.28 -1.99
CA LEU A 86 6.01 -5.04 -1.05
C LEU A 86 5.16 -5.96 -0.18
N PHE A 87 4.03 -5.49 0.35
CA PHE A 87 3.11 -6.29 1.15
C PHE A 87 2.48 -7.42 0.33
N ALA A 88 2.08 -7.17 -0.93
CA ALA A 88 1.57 -8.22 -1.81
C ALA A 88 2.60 -9.34 -2.03
N GLN A 89 3.87 -8.97 -2.19
CA GLN A 89 4.97 -9.91 -2.42
C GLN A 89 5.41 -10.67 -1.16
N ALA A 90 5.24 -10.09 0.02
CA ALA A 90 5.50 -10.76 1.31
C ALA A 90 4.32 -11.61 1.79
N SER A 91 3.13 -11.42 1.22
CA SER A 91 1.91 -12.11 1.63
C SER A 91 1.77 -13.50 0.99
N ARG A 92 0.91 -14.32 1.58
CA ARG A 92 0.68 -15.71 1.18
C ARG A 92 -0.07 -15.82 -0.17
N PRO A 93 -0.12 -17.03 -0.79
CA PRO A 93 -0.77 -17.22 -2.09
C PRO A 93 -2.25 -16.84 -2.17
N ASP A 94 -3.03 -17.03 -1.12
CA ASP A 94 -4.46 -16.70 -1.06
C ASP A 94 -4.73 -15.39 -0.30
N ALA A 95 -3.74 -14.50 -0.19
CA ALA A 95 -3.88 -13.25 0.54
C ALA A 95 -4.90 -12.29 -0.09
N LEU A 96 -5.63 -11.61 0.79
CA LEU A 96 -6.49 -10.48 0.49
C LEU A 96 -5.82 -9.20 0.99
N LEU A 97 -5.54 -8.28 0.08
CA LEU A 97 -5.02 -6.96 0.40
C LEU A 97 -6.07 -5.91 0.07
N ILE A 98 -6.24 -4.95 0.97
CA ILE A 98 -7.09 -3.79 0.80
C ILE A 98 -6.18 -2.57 0.94
N SER A 99 -6.29 -1.62 0.02
CA SER A 99 -5.57 -0.35 0.09
C SER A 99 -6.57 0.79 -0.07
N VAL A 100 -6.58 1.70 0.90
CA VAL A 100 -7.45 2.88 0.98
C VAL A 100 -6.60 4.13 0.75
N ASP A 101 -7.04 5.02 -0.13
CA ASP A 101 -6.32 6.27 -0.39
C ASP A 101 -7.29 7.37 -0.85
N LEU A 102 -7.11 8.58 -0.31
CA LEU A 102 -7.98 9.73 -0.49
C LEU A 102 -7.71 10.42 -1.86
N PRO A 103 -8.68 10.41 -2.79
CA PRO A 103 -8.53 11.12 -4.07
C PRO A 103 -8.30 12.62 -3.90
N GLY A 104 -7.14 13.12 -4.33
CA GLY A 104 -6.83 14.56 -4.27
C GLY A 104 -6.45 15.05 -2.87
N GLY A 105 -5.97 14.16 -2.00
CA GLY A 105 -5.52 14.51 -0.66
C GLY A 105 -4.33 15.49 -0.66
N PRO A 106 -4.16 16.28 0.42
CA PRO A 106 -3.22 17.40 0.49
C PRO A 106 -1.73 17.01 0.37
N PHE A 107 -1.38 15.74 0.62
CA PHE A 107 -0.01 15.23 0.59
C PHE A 107 0.32 14.44 -0.70
N GLY A 108 -0.38 14.72 -1.80
CA GLY A 108 -0.27 13.93 -3.04
C GLY A 108 -1.03 12.59 -2.97
N GLY A 109 -1.97 12.49 -2.02
CA GLY A 109 -2.87 11.37 -1.84
C GLY A 109 -3.78 11.17 -3.05
N GLY A 110 -4.15 9.92 -3.28
CA GLY A 110 -5.10 9.53 -4.30
C GLY A 110 -4.43 9.37 -5.65
N TYR A 111 -3.84 8.19 -5.85
CA TYR A 111 -3.33 7.84 -7.17
C TYR A 111 -4.43 7.95 -8.25
N PRO A 112 -4.06 8.34 -9.48
CA PRO A 112 -5.02 8.46 -10.56
C PRO A 112 -5.52 7.08 -11.00
N ALA A 113 -6.79 6.98 -11.40
CA ALA A 113 -7.44 5.72 -11.74
C ALA A 113 -6.69 4.88 -12.79
N TRP A 114 -5.94 5.52 -13.70
CA TRP A 114 -5.13 4.82 -14.71
C TRP A 114 -3.98 3.97 -14.13
N LYS A 115 -3.58 4.19 -12.87
CA LYS A 115 -2.61 3.33 -12.15
C LYS A 115 -3.24 2.06 -11.56
N MET A 116 -4.57 1.95 -11.48
CA MET A 116 -5.22 0.75 -10.92
C MET A 116 -4.81 -0.57 -11.59
N PRO A 117 -4.65 -0.67 -12.94
CA PRO A 117 -4.17 -1.88 -13.57
C PRO A 117 -2.77 -2.30 -13.11
N LEU A 118 -1.87 -1.34 -12.89
CA LEU A 118 -0.55 -1.60 -12.32
C LEU A 118 -0.65 -2.12 -10.90
N TYR A 119 -1.42 -1.47 -10.04
CA TYR A 119 -1.50 -1.85 -8.63
C TYR A 119 -2.18 -3.22 -8.44
N LYS A 120 -3.21 -3.51 -9.25
CA LYS A 120 -3.82 -4.85 -9.30
C LYS A 120 -2.87 -5.94 -9.78
N SER A 121 -1.84 -5.58 -10.55
CA SER A 121 -0.83 -6.55 -11.01
C SER A 121 0.20 -6.92 -9.95
N PHE A 122 0.26 -6.21 -8.81
CA PHE A 122 1.25 -6.45 -7.76
C PHE A 122 1.11 -7.80 -7.06
N THR A 123 0.02 -8.52 -7.31
CA THR A 123 -0.16 -9.90 -6.85
C THR A 123 1.03 -10.77 -7.28
N ARG A 124 1.61 -11.47 -6.30
CA ARG A 124 2.63 -12.48 -6.50
C ARG A 124 2.04 -13.78 -7.02
N TYR A 125 0.83 -14.10 -6.58
CA TYR A 125 0.12 -15.32 -6.95
C TYR A 125 -1.24 -14.96 -7.56
N ALA A 126 -1.67 -15.73 -8.56
CA ALA A 126 -2.95 -15.51 -9.25
C ALA A 126 -4.17 -15.61 -8.31
N THR A 127 -4.01 -16.31 -7.18
CA THR A 127 -5.02 -16.50 -6.14
C THR A 127 -5.11 -15.33 -5.14
N GLN A 128 -4.14 -14.41 -5.13
CA GLN A 128 -4.22 -13.21 -4.31
C GLN A 128 -5.26 -12.24 -4.87
N LYS A 129 -5.85 -11.44 -3.99
CA LYS A 129 -6.80 -10.37 -4.34
C LYS A 129 -6.31 -9.04 -3.79
N ILE A 130 -6.37 -8.00 -4.62
CA ILE A 130 -6.10 -6.62 -4.22
C ILE A 130 -7.36 -5.79 -4.46
N HIS A 131 -7.90 -5.21 -3.39
CA HIS A 131 -9.00 -4.25 -3.42
C HIS A 131 -8.43 -2.85 -3.25
N LEU A 132 -8.83 -1.97 -4.16
CA LEU A 132 -8.33 -0.61 -4.29
C LEU A 132 -9.49 0.35 -4.02
N LEU A 133 -9.51 0.95 -2.84
CA LEU A 133 -10.53 1.88 -2.40
C LEU A 133 -10.00 3.31 -2.50
N ARG A 134 -10.37 3.99 -3.59
CA ARG A 134 -10.15 5.43 -3.76
C ARG A 134 -11.22 6.18 -2.97
N ALA A 135 -11.01 6.39 -1.67
CA ALA A 135 -11.98 6.94 -0.73
C ALA A 135 -11.29 7.54 0.50
N ASP A 136 -12.01 8.37 1.25
CA ASP A 136 -11.56 8.90 2.54
C ASP A 136 -11.62 7.79 3.61
N SER A 137 -10.51 7.49 4.28
CA SER A 137 -10.46 6.47 5.35
C SER A 137 -11.28 6.89 6.57
N HIS A 138 -11.48 8.18 6.78
CA HIS A 138 -12.21 8.76 7.90
C HIS A 138 -13.73 8.81 7.67
N ASP A 139 -14.21 8.48 6.47
CA ASP A 139 -15.63 8.32 6.18
C ASP A 139 -16.12 6.94 6.68
N PRO A 140 -17.15 6.89 7.56
CA PRO A 140 -17.77 5.64 7.99
C PRO A 140 -18.23 4.73 6.83
N SER A 141 -18.53 5.29 5.65
CA SER A 141 -18.86 4.52 4.45
C SER A 141 -17.68 3.69 3.92
N THR A 142 -16.46 4.20 4.04
CA THR A 142 -15.23 3.47 3.70
C THR A 142 -15.01 2.31 4.65
N LEU A 143 -15.19 2.52 5.96
CA LEU A 143 -15.11 1.45 6.95
C LEU A 143 -16.14 0.33 6.67
N ARG A 144 -17.38 0.69 6.28
CA ARG A 144 -18.39 -0.30 5.87
C ARG A 144 -17.93 -1.13 4.68
N ARG A 145 -17.39 -0.49 3.64
CA ARG A 145 -16.86 -1.19 2.45
C ARG A 145 -15.68 -2.10 2.78
N VAL A 146 -14.79 -1.67 3.68
CA VAL A 146 -13.69 -2.52 4.18
C VAL A 146 -14.25 -3.76 4.89
N LYS A 147 -15.23 -3.59 5.78
CA LYS A 147 -15.91 -4.71 6.47
C LYS A 147 -16.61 -5.65 5.49
N GLU A 148 -17.29 -5.13 4.47
CA GLU A 148 -17.93 -5.94 3.43
C GLU A 148 -16.92 -6.79 2.65
N ILE A 149 -15.74 -6.25 2.34
CA ILE A 149 -14.66 -6.99 1.65
C ILE A 149 -14.07 -8.08 2.56
N LEU A 150 -13.93 -7.79 3.86
CA LEU A 150 -13.38 -8.74 4.84
C LEU A 150 -14.39 -9.84 5.22
N GLY A 151 -15.68 -9.54 5.20
CA GLY A 151 -16.71 -10.34 5.85
C GLY A 151 -16.45 -10.44 7.36
N ASP A 152 -16.63 -11.63 7.93
CA ASP A 152 -16.40 -11.89 9.35
C ASP A 152 -14.92 -12.11 9.71
N ALA A 153 -14.02 -12.04 8.73
CA ALA A 153 -12.64 -12.43 8.93
C ALA A 153 -11.73 -11.23 9.30
N PRO A 154 -10.96 -11.33 10.40
CA PRO A 154 -10.15 -10.20 10.86
C PRO A 154 -8.87 -10.01 10.03
N LEU A 155 -8.31 -8.80 10.13
CA LEU A 155 -7.01 -8.44 9.56
C LEU A 155 -5.86 -9.08 10.35
N ASP A 156 -4.82 -9.54 9.64
CA ASP A 156 -3.55 -9.93 10.24
C ASP A 156 -2.60 -8.74 10.41
N PHE A 157 -2.74 -7.75 9.52
CA PHE A 157 -1.87 -6.59 9.44
C PHE A 157 -2.65 -5.34 9.00
N LEU A 158 -2.44 -4.25 9.74
CA LEU A 158 -2.92 -2.90 9.45
C LEU A 158 -1.70 -1.97 9.35
N PHE A 159 -1.58 -1.26 8.23
CA PHE A 159 -0.56 -0.23 8.00
C PHE A 159 -1.23 1.13 7.87
N ILE A 160 -0.87 2.08 8.73
CA ILE A 160 -1.41 3.44 8.77
C ILE A 160 -0.32 4.43 8.32
N ASP A 161 -0.52 5.01 7.15
CA ASP A 161 0.38 5.95 6.47
C ASP A 161 -0.45 6.99 5.68
N GLY A 162 -1.53 7.47 6.30
CA GLY A 162 -2.45 8.45 5.72
C GLY A 162 -2.58 9.67 6.61
N ASP A 163 -3.02 10.78 6.01
CA ASP A 163 -3.32 12.09 6.62
C ASP A 163 -2.15 12.83 7.30
N HIS A 164 -1.25 12.12 7.98
CA HIS A 164 -0.02 12.61 8.61
C HIS A 164 -0.28 13.66 9.73
N THR A 165 -1.52 13.92 10.12
CA THR A 165 -1.82 14.63 11.38
C THR A 165 -2.06 13.64 12.51
N TYR A 166 -1.79 14.07 13.75
CA TYR A 166 -2.11 13.30 14.96
C TYR A 166 -3.57 12.83 14.95
N GLU A 167 -4.51 13.76 14.69
CA GLU A 167 -5.95 13.46 14.70
C GLU A 167 -6.35 12.48 13.58
N GLY A 168 -5.75 12.61 12.40
CA GLY A 168 -6.01 11.70 11.30
C GLY A 168 -5.51 10.27 11.58
N VAL A 169 -4.27 10.14 12.05
CA VAL A 169 -3.68 8.84 12.41
C VAL A 169 -4.43 8.20 13.58
N LYS A 170 -4.79 8.99 14.60
CA LYS A 170 -5.61 8.52 15.73
C LYS A 170 -6.96 8.01 15.25
N LYS A 171 -7.63 8.74 14.36
CA LYS A 171 -8.94 8.36 13.83
C LYS A 171 -8.85 7.08 13.00
N ASP A 172 -7.82 6.93 12.16
CA ASP A 172 -7.58 5.68 11.45
C ASP A 172 -7.32 4.51 12.42
N PHE A 173 -6.51 4.72 13.46
CA PHE A 173 -6.29 3.71 14.47
C PHE A 173 -7.59 3.30 15.18
N GLU A 174 -8.37 4.26 15.66
CA GLU A 174 -9.64 3.99 16.37
C GLU A 174 -10.66 3.29 15.47
N MET A 175 -10.74 3.65 14.19
CA MET A 175 -11.70 3.07 13.24
C MET A 175 -11.31 1.65 12.79
N TYR A 176 -10.02 1.38 12.56
CA TYR A 176 -9.58 0.17 11.87
C TYR A 176 -8.86 -0.84 12.78
N SER A 177 -8.27 -0.42 13.92
CA SER A 177 -7.66 -1.37 14.88
C SER A 177 -8.61 -2.44 15.41
N PRO A 178 -9.93 -2.20 15.61
CA PRO A 178 -10.84 -3.26 16.06
C PRO A 178 -11.05 -4.38 15.04
N LEU A 179 -10.64 -4.18 13.78
CA LEU A 179 -10.70 -5.21 12.73
C LEU A 179 -9.50 -6.17 12.78
N VAL A 180 -8.46 -5.83 13.54
CA VAL A 180 -7.22 -6.60 13.63
C VAL A 180 -7.42 -7.73 14.64
N ARG A 181 -7.05 -8.96 14.25
CA ARG A 181 -7.16 -10.10 15.16
C ARG A 181 -6.24 -9.94 16.36
N LYS A 182 -6.50 -10.73 17.40
CA LYS A 182 -5.53 -10.94 18.48
C LYS A 182 -4.18 -11.37 17.88
N SER A 183 -3.10 -10.74 18.35
CA SER A 183 -1.73 -10.94 17.86
C SER A 183 -1.52 -10.59 16.37
N GLY A 184 -2.41 -9.78 15.78
CA GLY A 184 -2.14 -9.10 14.51
C GLY A 184 -1.20 -7.91 14.74
N ILE A 185 -0.62 -7.40 13.66
CA ILE A 185 0.28 -6.24 13.71
C ILE A 185 -0.46 -4.98 13.26
N ILE A 186 -0.25 -3.89 13.99
CA ILE A 186 -0.56 -2.54 13.56
C ILE A 186 0.77 -1.80 13.45
N ALA A 187 1.03 -1.19 12.31
CA ALA A 187 2.24 -0.40 12.08
C ALA A 187 1.86 1.00 11.59
N PHE A 188 2.65 1.98 12.00
CA PHE A 188 2.48 3.39 11.70
C PHE A 188 3.69 3.91 10.92
N HIS A 189 3.46 4.80 9.96
CA HIS A 189 4.53 5.60 9.36
C HIS A 189 4.80 6.88 10.17
N ASP A 190 5.90 7.56 9.85
CA ASP A 190 6.26 8.89 10.35
C ASP A 190 6.35 9.05 11.87
N ILE A 191 6.71 7.98 12.59
CA ILE A 191 6.82 7.99 14.06
C ILE A 191 8.11 8.63 14.59
N VAL A 192 9.09 8.93 13.72
CA VAL A 192 10.38 9.49 14.12
C VAL A 192 10.33 11.01 13.98
N PRO A 193 10.75 11.79 15.01
CA PRO A 193 10.81 13.24 14.92
C PRO A 193 11.62 13.73 13.72
N GLY A 194 11.06 14.71 13.00
CA GLY A 194 11.65 15.28 11.80
C GLY A 194 10.98 16.60 11.42
N PRO A 195 11.37 17.22 10.30
CA PRO A 195 10.72 18.44 9.83
C PRO A 195 9.21 18.19 9.61
N PRO A 196 8.30 19.04 10.12
CA PRO A 196 6.85 18.82 10.05
C PRO A 196 6.30 18.59 8.64
N GLU A 197 6.96 19.11 7.62
CA GLU A 197 6.61 18.88 6.21
C GLU A 197 6.83 17.43 5.73
N ASN A 198 7.64 16.65 6.46
CA ASN A 198 8.02 15.28 6.11
C ASN A 198 7.35 14.24 7.01
N VAL A 199 7.14 14.56 8.29
CA VAL A 199 6.63 13.62 9.31
C VAL A 199 5.26 14.01 9.87
N GLY A 200 4.74 15.16 9.44
CA GLY A 200 3.50 15.72 9.95
C GLY A 200 3.53 15.94 11.47
N GLY A 201 2.41 15.65 12.13
CA GLY A 201 2.26 15.74 13.59
C GLY A 201 2.38 14.40 14.31
N VAL A 202 2.81 13.33 13.62
CA VAL A 202 2.81 11.97 14.14
C VAL A 202 3.84 11.73 15.26
N PRO A 203 5.06 12.30 15.24
CA PRO A 203 6.05 12.05 16.31
C PRO A 203 5.70 12.64 17.69
N GLU A 204 4.64 13.45 17.81
CA GLU A 204 4.15 13.97 19.09
C GLU A 204 3.27 12.95 19.85
N PHE A 205 3.00 11.78 19.25
CA PHE A 205 2.16 10.69 19.77
C PHE A 205 2.85 9.79 20.80
#